data_AF-A0A3D1WYW6-F1
#
_entry.id   AF-A0A3D1WYW6-F1
#
_cell.length_a   1.000
_cell.length_b   1.000
_cell.length_c   1.000
_cell.angle_alpha   90.00
_cell.angle_beta   90.00
_cell.angle_gamma   90.00
#
_symmetry.space_group_name_H-M   'P 1'
#
loop_
_entity.id
_entity.type
_entity.pdbx_description
1 polymer ?
#
loop_
_entity_poly.entity_id
_entity_poly.type
_entity_poly.pdbx_seq_one_letter_code
_entity_poly.pdbx_strand_id
1 'polypeptide(L)'
;MTRKNFITGIAGSILLIFIYFLTVYLSNSRDPGAMLWNFSQVWYWILILAGGFGIQLGLYSYVRQYQKGGGKTVAANSALSTGAMIACCAHNLVGLLPILGLSAAALFVVRFQTPIILIGVFSNLVGITIILSMIRNHSLYTRGTKMEQLAGLPWRNIRRTVLTLGLVAIAAASFASFQSENGGINTNQPQPVLQAPEPRKDSRNDVDVVVEPEIIEAGEAIVFRIGFSTHVVELDFDAAEVAGLFDNQGNEYALVSWQGDPPGGHHREIILEFEPAKEGVVFLELLLKNINQADRKFKWLMEP
;
A
#
# COMPACT_ATOMS: atom_id res chain seq x y z
N MET A 1 36.47 1.49 7.93
CA MET A 1 35.40 0.67 8.54
C MET A 1 35.95 -0.73 8.78
N THR A 2 35.84 -1.28 9.99
CA THR A 2 36.29 -2.65 10.27
C THR A 2 35.30 -3.67 9.70
N ARG A 3 35.75 -4.89 9.39
CA ARG A 3 34.90 -5.98 8.89
C ARG A 3 33.68 -6.23 9.79
N LYS A 4 33.87 -6.17 11.11
CA LYS A 4 32.79 -6.35 12.10
C LYS A 4 31.66 -5.33 11.93
N ASN A 5 31.99 -4.06 11.75
CA ASN A 5 30.98 -3.00 11.61
C ASN A 5 30.21 -3.10 10.30
N PHE A 6 30.91 -3.47 9.22
CA PHE A 6 30.26 -3.72 7.93
C PHE A 6 29.27 -4.88 8.01
N ILE A 7 29.65 -5.98 8.68
CA ILE A 7 28.75 -7.12 8.95
C ILE A 7 27.53 -6.68 9.78
N THR A 8 27.72 -5.83 10.79
CA THR A 8 26.59 -5.31 11.59
C THR A 8 25.59 -4.54 10.72
N GLY A 9 26.07 -3.73 9.78
CA GLY A 9 25.21 -3.02 8.84
C GLY A 9 24.42 -3.97 7.91
N ILE A 10 25.11 -4.93 7.30
CA ILE A 10 24.47 -5.94 6.42
C ILE A 10 23.43 -6.76 7.19
N ALA A 11 23.78 -7.23 8.39
CA ALA A 11 22.85 -7.99 9.23
C ALA A 11 21.60 -7.17 9.57
N GLY A 12 21.75 -5.86 9.81
CA GLY A 12 20.61 -4.95 10.01
C GLY A 12 19.72 -4.84 8.78
N SER A 13 20.28 -4.67 7.58
CA SER A 13 19.51 -4.63 6.33
C SER A 13 18.77 -5.95 6.07
N ILE A 14 19.44 -7.09 6.25
CA ILE A 14 18.83 -8.41 6.06
C ILE A 14 17.69 -8.62 7.06
N LEU A 15 17.90 -8.29 8.33
CA LEU A 15 16.88 -8.42 9.37
C LEU A 15 15.64 -7.59 9.03
N LEU A 16 15.82 -6.37 8.54
CA LEU A 16 14.70 -5.51 8.13
C LEU A 16 13.93 -6.08 6.94
N ILE A 17 14.63 -6.56 5.92
CA ILE A 17 14.00 -7.20 4.75
C ILE A 17 13.25 -8.46 5.19
N PHE A 18 13.83 -9.25 6.09
CA PHE A 18 13.18 -10.42 6.67
C PHE A 18 11.90 -10.06 7.42
N ILE A 19 11.95 -9.02 8.27
CA ILE A 19 10.76 -8.53 8.99
C ILE A 19 9.68 -8.08 8.01
N TYR A 20 10.05 -7.35 6.95
CA TYR A 20 9.10 -6.95 5.89
C TYR A 20 8.39 -8.18 5.30
N PHE A 21 9.14 -9.17 4.80
CA PHE A 21 8.56 -10.38 4.20
C PHE A 21 7.69 -11.13 5.20
N LEU A 22 8.13 -11.26 6.45
CA LEU A 22 7.35 -11.90 7.51
C LEU A 22 6.01 -11.16 7.76
N THR A 23 6.03 -9.83 7.85
CA THR A 23 4.80 -9.06 8.07
C THR A 23 3.82 -9.16 6.91
N VAL A 24 4.30 -9.08 5.67
CA VAL A 24 3.47 -9.21 4.47
C VAL A 24 2.91 -10.63 4.37
N TYR A 25 3.74 -11.65 4.62
CA TYR A 25 3.31 -13.05 4.60
C TYR A 25 2.21 -13.33 5.64
N LEU A 26 2.39 -12.86 6.87
CA LEU A 26 1.39 -13.03 7.92
C LEU A 26 0.10 -12.24 7.64
N SER A 27 0.21 -11.08 6.99
CA SER A 27 -0.93 -10.22 6.67
C SER A 27 -1.77 -10.72 5.49
N ASN A 28 -1.17 -11.43 4.53
CA ASN A 28 -1.85 -11.93 3.33
C ASN A 28 -2.16 -13.43 3.48
N SER A 29 -2.75 -13.82 4.62
CA SER A 29 -3.20 -15.19 4.89
C SER A 29 -2.15 -16.29 4.66
N ARG A 30 -0.85 -15.98 4.81
CA ARG A 30 0.27 -16.90 4.55
C ARG A 30 0.38 -17.34 3.08
N ASP A 31 -0.11 -16.54 2.13
CA ASP A 31 0.08 -16.76 0.70
C ASP A 31 1.44 -16.22 0.19
N PRO A 32 2.35 -17.09 -0.31
CA PRO A 32 3.60 -16.65 -0.94
C PRO A 32 3.40 -15.86 -2.24
N GLY A 33 2.31 -16.09 -2.98
CA GLY A 33 2.03 -15.41 -4.25
C GLY A 33 1.74 -13.93 -4.05
N ALA A 34 0.76 -13.61 -3.19
CA ALA A 34 0.46 -12.25 -2.77
C ALA A 34 1.68 -11.54 -2.16
N MET A 35 2.52 -12.24 -1.39
CA MET A 35 3.74 -11.66 -0.82
C MET A 35 4.72 -11.16 -1.89
N LEU A 36 4.96 -11.97 -2.94
CA LEU A 36 5.85 -11.60 -4.04
C LEU A 36 5.27 -10.49 -4.91
N TRP A 37 3.95 -10.49 -5.14
CA TRP A 37 3.25 -9.43 -5.84
C TRP A 37 3.36 -8.09 -5.12
N ASN A 38 3.10 -8.06 -3.81
CA ASN A 38 3.28 -6.85 -3.00
C ASN A 38 4.71 -6.33 -3.08
N PHE A 39 5.70 -7.22 -2.97
CA PHE A 39 7.11 -6.83 -3.08
C PHE A 39 7.45 -6.24 -4.46
N SER A 40 6.94 -6.80 -5.56
CA SER A 40 7.26 -6.30 -6.91
C SER A 40 6.78 -4.86 -7.17
N GLN A 41 5.76 -4.40 -6.44
CA GLN A 41 5.26 -3.02 -6.54
C GLN A 41 6.10 -2.01 -5.76
N VAL A 42 6.76 -2.43 -4.67
CA VAL A 42 7.46 -1.51 -3.74
C VAL A 42 8.94 -1.86 -3.45
N TRP A 43 9.51 -2.84 -4.16
CA TRP A 43 10.86 -3.36 -3.91
C TRP A 43 11.93 -2.25 -3.84
N TYR A 44 11.83 -1.25 -4.72
CA TYR A 44 12.79 -0.16 -4.81
C TYR A 44 12.80 0.71 -3.54
N TRP A 45 11.63 1.01 -2.98
CA TRP A 45 11.52 1.74 -1.70
C TRP A 45 12.11 0.94 -0.54
N ILE A 46 11.81 -0.36 -0.48
CA ILE A 46 12.27 -1.24 0.59
C ILE A 46 13.79 -1.39 0.56
N LEU A 47 14.39 -1.60 -0.61
CA LEU A 47 15.83 -1.73 -0.74
C LEU A 47 16.56 -0.43 -0.37
N ILE A 48 16.02 0.73 -0.76
CA ILE A 48 16.59 2.03 -0.38
C ILE A 48 16.51 2.23 1.14
N LEU A 49 15.38 1.91 1.77
CA LEU A 49 15.21 2.04 3.22
C LEU A 49 16.10 1.08 3.99
N ALA A 50 16.09 -0.21 3.64
CA ALA A 50 16.88 -1.24 4.29
C ALA A 50 18.38 -1.00 4.09
N GLY A 51 18.80 -0.57 2.90
CA GLY A 51 20.18 -0.19 2.62
C GLY A 51 20.61 1.04 3.42
N GLY A 52 19.78 2.08 3.46
CA GLY A 52 20.03 3.29 4.24
C GLY A 52 20.20 2.99 5.74
N PHE A 53 19.29 2.18 6.31
CA PHE A 53 19.38 1.74 7.70
C PHE A 53 20.65 0.93 7.98
N GLY A 54 21.01 -0.02 7.11
CA GLY A 54 22.23 -0.82 7.27
C GLY A 54 23.50 0.03 7.26
N ILE A 55 23.57 1.03 6.37
CA ILE A 55 24.67 2.00 6.34
C ILE A 55 24.72 2.79 7.65
N GLN A 56 23.59 3.31 8.12
CA GLN A 56 23.51 4.03 9.41
C GLN A 56 23.97 3.17 10.57
N LEU A 57 23.48 1.92 10.65
CA LEU A 57 23.79 1.00 11.74
C LEU A 57 25.28 0.61 11.75
N GLY A 58 25.87 0.36 10.58
CA GLY A 58 27.29 0.06 10.44
C GLY A 58 28.19 1.27 10.76
N LEU A 59 27.80 2.49 10.34
CA LEU A 59 28.52 3.71 10.70
C LEU A 59 28.41 4.02 12.19
N TYR A 60 27.24 3.81 12.79
CA TYR A 60 27.03 3.96 14.23
C TYR A 60 27.89 2.98 15.04
N SER A 61 27.91 1.70 14.64
CA SER A 61 28.74 0.70 15.32
C SER A 61 30.22 1.03 15.21
N TYR A 62 30.64 1.63 14.09
CA TYR A 62 32.00 2.16 13.91
C TYR A 62 32.31 3.30 14.86
N VAL A 63 31.48 4.34 14.94
CA VAL A 63 31.71 5.48 15.86
C VAL A 63 31.71 5.03 17.33
N ARG A 64 30.82 4.11 17.71
CA ARG A 64 30.72 3.58 19.07
C ARG A 64 31.99 2.86 19.54
N GLN A 65 32.80 2.33 18.63
CA GLN A 65 34.10 1.73 18.98
C GLN A 65 35.14 2.76 19.43
N TYR A 66 35.02 4.02 18.99
CA TYR A 66 35.97 5.09 19.34
C TYR A 66 35.46 6.04 20.42
N GLN A 67 34.16 6.12 20.67
CA GLN A 67 33.58 7.00 21.69
C GLN A 67 32.62 6.25 22.63
N LYS A 68 33.02 6.07 23.89
CA LYS A 68 32.10 5.75 25.01
C LYS A 68 31.32 7.01 25.41
N GLY A 69 30.40 7.52 24.59
CA GLY A 69 29.55 8.66 25.00
C GLY A 69 28.82 9.46 23.91
N GLY A 70 29.26 9.42 22.65
CA GLY A 70 28.67 10.20 21.54
C GLY A 70 27.32 9.69 20.98
N GLY A 71 26.70 8.70 21.62
CA GLY A 71 25.59 7.91 21.05
C GLY A 71 24.20 8.55 21.08
N LYS A 72 23.99 9.62 21.85
CA LYS A 72 22.64 10.17 22.11
C LYS A 72 21.96 10.74 20.85
N THR A 73 22.68 11.51 20.04
CA THR A 73 22.12 12.14 18.83
C THR A 73 21.92 11.12 17.70
N VAL A 74 22.78 10.10 17.62
CA VAL A 74 22.67 9.05 16.61
C VAL A 74 21.53 8.09 16.93
N ALA A 75 21.32 7.78 18.22
CA ALA A 75 20.20 6.95 18.68
C ALA A 75 18.82 7.58 18.39
N ALA A 76 18.71 8.91 18.45
CA ALA A 76 17.46 9.61 18.14
C ALA A 76 17.10 9.53 16.64
N ASN A 77 18.08 9.69 15.75
CA ASN A 77 17.85 9.58 14.30
C ASN A 77 17.57 8.14 13.85
N SER A 78 18.23 7.15 14.45
CA SER A 78 17.91 5.75 14.16
C SER A 78 16.53 5.36 14.69
N ALA A 79 16.08 5.90 15.83
CA ALA A 79 14.72 5.70 16.32
C ALA A 79 13.65 6.27 15.37
N LEU A 80 13.89 7.45 14.77
CA LEU A 80 12.99 8.04 13.78
C LEU A 80 12.89 7.18 12.50
N SER A 81 14.02 6.65 12.00
CA SER A 81 14.03 5.76 10.84
C SER A 81 13.34 4.42 11.13
N THR A 82 13.65 3.80 12.27
CA THR A 82 12.97 2.57 12.72
C THR A 82 11.47 2.81 12.93
N GLY A 83 11.07 3.95 13.49
CA GLY A 83 9.66 4.32 13.66
C GLY A 83 8.92 4.51 12.34
N ALA A 84 9.52 5.22 11.38
CA ALA A 84 8.96 5.38 10.04
C ALA A 84 8.85 4.03 9.30
N MET A 85 9.80 3.13 9.52
CA MET A 85 9.78 1.80 8.94
C MET A 85 8.72 0.90 9.60
N ILE A 86 8.58 0.93 10.93
CA ILE A 86 7.49 0.23 11.62
C ILE A 86 6.15 0.77 11.13
N ALA A 87 5.98 2.09 10.98
CA ALA A 87 4.76 2.67 10.43
C ALA A 87 4.50 2.22 8.98
N CYS A 88 5.55 2.15 8.15
CA CYS A 88 5.47 1.61 6.79
C CYS A 88 5.20 0.10 6.76
N CYS A 89 5.67 -0.69 7.73
CA CYS A 89 5.36 -2.12 7.79
C CYS A 89 3.95 -2.35 8.36
N ALA A 90 3.56 -1.55 9.35
CA ALA A 90 2.29 -1.63 10.05
C ALA A 90 1.09 -1.27 9.18
N HIS A 91 1.28 -0.60 8.03
CA HIS A 91 0.17 -0.41 7.08
C HIS A 91 -0.36 -1.75 6.57
N ASN A 92 0.46 -2.81 6.52
CA ASN A 92 -0.01 -4.14 6.11
C ASN A 92 -0.93 -4.73 7.18
N LEU A 93 -0.61 -4.47 8.46
CA LEU A 93 -1.44 -4.90 9.59
C LEU A 93 -2.77 -4.14 9.73
N VAL A 94 -3.04 -3.14 8.88
CA VAL A 94 -4.28 -2.34 8.93
C VAL A 94 -5.52 -3.20 8.74
N GLY A 95 -5.45 -4.31 8.01
CA GLY A 95 -6.58 -5.25 7.90
C GLY A 95 -7.02 -5.88 9.25
N LEU A 96 -6.13 -5.91 10.25
CA LEU A 96 -6.40 -6.47 11.58
C LEU A 96 -6.77 -5.39 12.63
N LEU A 97 -6.54 -4.10 12.31
CA LEU A 97 -6.79 -2.97 13.21
C LEU A 97 -8.28 -2.63 13.48
N PRO A 98 -9.26 -2.91 12.58
CA PRO A 98 -10.68 -2.72 12.87
C PRO A 98 -11.15 -3.51 14.09
N ILE A 99 -10.55 -4.67 14.36
CA ILE A 99 -10.86 -5.53 15.51
C ILE A 99 -10.33 -4.91 16.82
N LEU A 100 -9.30 -4.07 16.76
CA LEU A 100 -8.63 -3.45 17.91
C LEU A 100 -9.11 -2.02 18.21
N GLY A 101 -10.16 -1.53 17.54
CA GLY A 101 -10.71 -0.18 17.77
C GLY A 101 -9.79 0.98 17.33
N LEU A 102 -8.79 0.71 16.50
CA LEU A 102 -7.80 1.68 15.99
C LEU A 102 -8.11 2.16 14.56
N SER A 103 -9.39 2.15 14.16
CA SER A 103 -9.83 2.35 12.77
C SER A 103 -9.35 3.68 12.16
N ALA A 104 -9.32 4.77 12.94
CA ALA A 104 -8.87 6.08 12.47
C ALA A 104 -7.35 6.15 12.22
N ALA A 105 -6.53 5.55 13.10
CA ALA A 105 -5.08 5.50 12.93
C ALA A 105 -4.69 4.62 11.73
N ALA A 106 -5.44 3.56 11.51
CA ALA A 106 -5.24 2.64 10.40
C ALA A 106 -5.48 3.32 9.03
N LEU A 107 -6.59 4.05 8.89
CA LEU A 107 -6.90 4.84 7.70
C LEU A 107 -5.86 5.93 7.45
N PHE A 108 -5.36 6.57 8.51
CA PHE A 108 -4.29 7.56 8.40
C PHE A 108 -3.01 6.93 7.83
N VAL A 109 -2.58 5.78 8.37
CA VAL A 109 -1.36 5.10 7.91
C VAL A 109 -1.45 4.66 6.46
N VAL A 110 -2.62 4.19 6.00
CA VAL A 110 -2.83 3.82 4.58
C VAL A 110 -2.83 5.06 3.68
N ARG A 111 -3.56 6.13 4.04
CA ARG A 111 -3.64 7.35 3.24
C ARG A 111 -2.29 8.07 3.11
N PHE A 112 -1.48 8.02 4.15
CA PHE A 112 -0.19 8.70 4.22
C PHE A 112 1.02 7.77 3.98
N GLN A 113 0.83 6.60 3.38
CA GLN A 113 1.91 5.65 3.11
C GLN A 113 3.09 6.27 2.34
N THR A 114 2.83 6.91 1.20
CA THR A 114 3.87 7.55 0.36
C THR A 114 4.65 8.64 1.11
N PRO A 115 4.01 9.63 1.77
CA PRO A 115 4.74 10.63 2.53
C PRO A 115 5.53 10.05 3.71
N ILE A 116 5.01 9.00 4.38
CA ILE A 116 5.75 8.30 5.45
C ILE A 116 7.04 7.67 4.89
N ILE A 117 6.98 6.99 3.75
CA ILE A 117 8.15 6.40 3.08
C ILE A 117 9.18 7.48 2.73
N LEU A 118 8.73 8.60 2.16
CA LEU A 118 9.62 9.71 1.79
C LEU A 118 10.31 10.32 3.02
N ILE A 119 9.58 10.52 4.12
CA ILE A 119 10.16 10.97 5.39
C ILE A 119 11.18 9.95 5.91
N GLY A 120 10.91 8.65 5.80
CA GLY A 120 11.85 7.59 6.17
C GLY A 120 13.14 7.62 5.35
N VAL A 121 13.04 7.70 4.02
CA VAL A 121 14.21 7.79 3.12
C VAL A 121 15.02 9.05 3.42
N PHE A 122 14.34 10.18 3.62
CA PHE A 122 14.99 11.43 3.98
C PHE A 122 15.71 11.37 5.34
N SER A 123 15.06 10.82 6.35
CA SER A 123 15.65 10.59 7.68
C SER A 123 16.91 9.70 7.59
N ASN A 124 16.88 8.69 6.72
CA ASN A 124 18.05 7.86 6.44
C ASN A 124 19.23 8.67 5.91
N LEU A 125 19.00 9.50 4.89
CA LEU A 125 20.03 10.39 4.32
C LEU A 125 20.60 11.35 5.37
N VAL A 126 19.72 12.00 6.14
CA VAL A 126 20.13 12.93 7.21
C VAL A 126 20.99 12.22 8.26
N GLY A 127 20.57 11.05 8.76
CA GLY A 127 21.36 10.33 9.76
C GLY A 127 22.73 9.87 9.22
N ILE A 128 22.82 9.43 7.96
CA ILE A 128 24.10 9.07 7.34
C ILE A 128 25.04 10.28 7.31
N THR A 129 24.55 11.44 6.84
CA THR A 129 25.36 12.66 6.77
C THR A 129 25.82 13.16 8.15
N ILE A 130 24.98 13.04 9.19
CA ILE A 130 25.34 13.41 10.56
C ILE A 130 26.45 12.51 11.09
N ILE A 131 26.33 11.19 10.93
CA ILE A 131 27.35 10.26 11.44
C ILE A 131 28.69 10.46 10.69
N LEU A 132 28.65 10.67 9.37
CA LEU A 132 29.86 10.97 8.58
C LEU A 132 30.50 12.31 8.97
N SER A 133 29.69 13.34 9.22
CA SER A 133 30.20 14.62 9.76
C SER A 133 30.82 14.44 11.14
N MET A 134 30.29 13.56 11.98
CA MET A 134 30.84 13.27 13.30
C MET A 134 32.19 12.57 13.20
N ILE A 135 32.33 11.60 12.27
CA ILE A 135 33.60 10.90 11.99
C ILE A 135 34.68 11.89 11.57
N ARG A 136 34.36 12.85 10.69
CA ARG A 136 35.30 13.90 10.29
C ARG A 136 35.69 14.82 11.45
N ASN A 137 34.69 15.36 12.15
CA ASN A 137 34.92 16.39 13.18
C ASN A 137 35.74 15.87 14.37
N HIS A 138 35.66 14.58 14.65
CA HIS A 138 36.43 13.93 15.71
C HIS A 138 37.61 13.11 15.19
N SER A 139 37.95 13.24 13.90
CA SER A 139 39.06 12.52 13.26
C SER A 139 39.04 10.99 13.52
N LEU A 140 37.85 10.39 13.52
CA LEU A 140 37.62 8.96 13.81
C LEU A 140 37.93 8.10 12.59
N TYR A 141 39.10 8.29 11.96
CA TYR A 141 39.53 7.52 10.81
C TYR A 141 41.05 7.34 10.81
N THR A 142 41.50 6.21 10.28
CA THR A 142 42.94 5.93 10.09
C THR A 142 43.37 6.41 8.72
N ARG A 143 44.55 7.06 8.64
CA ARG A 143 45.17 7.48 7.37
C ARG A 143 45.37 6.27 6.43
N GLY A 144 45.16 6.48 5.13
CA GLY A 144 45.25 5.47 4.07
C GLY A 144 43.99 4.64 3.87
N THR A 145 42.90 4.90 4.59
CA THR A 145 41.65 4.12 4.47
C THR A 145 40.61 4.85 3.62
N LYS A 146 39.65 4.12 3.04
CA LYS A 146 38.49 4.70 2.33
C LYS A 146 37.69 5.72 3.17
N MET A 147 37.78 5.63 4.51
CA MET A 147 37.13 6.58 5.41
C MET A 147 37.80 7.97 5.38
N GLU A 148 39.10 8.05 5.09
CA GLU A 148 39.80 9.32 4.92
C GLU A 148 39.32 10.05 3.66
N GLN A 149 39.17 9.31 2.54
CA GLN A 149 38.60 9.87 1.30
C GLN A 149 37.19 10.40 1.53
N LEU A 150 36.34 9.65 2.24
CA LEU A 150 35.00 10.09 2.62
C LEU A 150 35.04 11.30 3.56
N ALA A 151 35.96 11.34 4.52
CA ALA A 151 36.11 12.46 5.46
C ALA A 151 36.57 13.76 4.77
N GLY A 152 37.26 13.67 3.64
CA GLY A 152 37.69 14.83 2.84
C GLY A 152 36.56 15.63 2.19
N LEU A 153 35.36 15.05 2.06
CA LEU A 153 34.21 15.72 1.44
C LEU A 153 33.71 16.94 2.25
N PRO A 154 33.14 17.98 1.60
CA PRO A 154 32.63 19.18 2.27
C PRO A 154 31.30 18.91 3.01
N TRP A 155 31.34 18.07 4.05
CA TRP A 155 30.16 17.62 4.81
C TRP A 155 29.27 18.75 5.35
N ARG A 156 29.84 19.94 5.62
CA ARG A 156 29.05 21.10 6.07
C ARG A 156 28.09 21.58 4.97
N ASN A 157 28.55 21.58 3.72
CA ASN A 157 27.75 21.94 2.55
C ASN A 157 26.78 20.82 2.21
N ILE A 158 27.25 19.57 2.17
CA ILE A 158 26.41 18.39 1.89
C ILE A 158 25.24 18.32 2.86
N ARG A 159 25.50 18.49 4.17
CA ARG A 159 24.44 18.49 5.19
C ARG A 159 23.41 19.59 4.95
N ARG A 160 23.84 20.81 4.60
CA ARG A 160 22.92 21.90 4.28
C ARG A 160 22.08 21.57 3.04
N THR A 161 22.71 21.09 1.98
CA THR A 161 22.03 20.70 0.73
C THR A 161 21.00 19.60 0.97
N VAL A 162 21.34 18.56 1.75
CA VAL A 162 20.40 17.48 2.09
C VAL A 162 19.22 18.03 2.87
N LEU A 163 19.44 18.84 3.91
CA LEU A 163 18.36 19.42 4.70
C LEU A 163 17.46 20.35 3.87
N THR A 164 18.02 21.18 3.00
CA THR A 164 17.24 22.06 2.13
C THR A 164 16.43 21.28 1.11
N LEU A 165 17.02 20.27 0.46
CA LEU A 165 16.30 19.44 -0.51
C LEU A 165 15.18 18.64 0.16
N GLY A 166 15.41 18.14 1.37
CA GLY A 166 14.36 17.46 2.13
C GLY A 166 13.18 18.35 2.49
N LEU A 167 13.45 19.56 2.98
CA LEU A 167 12.39 20.54 3.26
C LEU A 167 11.61 20.91 2.00
N VAL A 168 12.29 21.12 0.87
CA VAL A 168 11.63 21.39 -0.41
C VAL A 168 10.79 20.20 -0.88
N ALA A 169 11.31 18.98 -0.76
CA ALA A 169 10.58 17.76 -1.14
C ALA A 169 9.32 17.56 -0.28
N ILE A 170 9.42 17.79 1.04
CA ILE A 170 8.27 17.73 1.94
C ILE A 170 7.26 18.82 1.59
N ALA A 171 7.70 20.07 1.40
CA ALA A 171 6.82 21.17 1.03
C ALA A 171 6.12 20.93 -0.32
N ALA A 172 6.84 20.40 -1.31
CA ALA A 172 6.29 20.05 -2.62
C ALA A 172 5.29 18.89 -2.51
N ALA A 173 5.58 17.85 -1.74
CA ALA A 173 4.65 16.75 -1.51
C ALA A 173 3.39 17.21 -0.78
N SER A 174 3.52 18.02 0.28
CA SER A 174 2.39 18.62 0.99
C SER A 174 1.57 19.55 0.09
N PHE A 175 2.23 20.35 -0.75
CA PHE A 175 1.56 21.23 -1.71
C PHE A 175 0.83 20.44 -2.79
N ALA A 176 1.43 19.38 -3.33
CA ALA A 176 0.79 18.51 -4.30
C ALA A 176 -0.44 17.78 -3.70
N SER A 177 -0.34 17.29 -2.46
CA SER A 177 -1.49 16.72 -1.74
C SER A 177 -2.58 17.76 -1.49
N PHE A 178 -2.21 18.98 -1.05
CA PHE A 178 -3.15 20.08 -0.84
C PHE A 178 -3.80 20.56 -2.13
N GLN A 179 -3.06 20.57 -3.25
CA GLN A 179 -3.59 20.90 -4.57
C GLN A 179 -4.43 19.76 -5.14
N SER A 180 -4.21 18.51 -4.75
CA SER A 180 -5.12 17.40 -5.08
C SER A 180 -6.44 17.52 -4.33
N GLU A 181 -6.44 18.03 -3.09
CA GLU A 181 -7.66 18.28 -2.30
C GLU A 181 -8.38 19.59 -2.68
N ASN A 182 -7.64 20.65 -3.03
CA ASN A 182 -8.19 21.97 -3.40
C ASN A 182 -8.24 22.25 -4.91
N GLY A 183 -7.66 21.38 -5.73
CA GLY A 183 -7.69 21.47 -7.20
C GLY A 183 -9.06 21.17 -7.82
N GLY A 184 -10.05 20.86 -6.97
CA GLY A 184 -11.46 20.68 -7.31
C GLY A 184 -12.32 21.95 -7.20
N ILE A 185 -11.78 23.14 -7.49
CA ILE A 185 -12.59 24.20 -8.11
C ILE A 185 -11.91 24.55 -9.43
N ASN A 186 -11.95 23.61 -10.37
CA ASN A 186 -11.72 23.89 -11.78
C ASN A 186 -13.03 23.68 -12.50
N THR A 187 -13.62 24.78 -12.96
CA THR A 187 -14.75 24.89 -13.88
C THR A 187 -14.37 24.44 -15.29
N ASN A 188 -13.77 23.25 -15.41
CA ASN A 188 -13.82 22.50 -16.65
C ASN A 188 -15.03 21.58 -16.49
N GLN A 189 -16.14 21.99 -17.11
CA GLN A 189 -17.23 21.06 -17.37
C GLN A 189 -16.63 19.79 -17.98
N PRO A 190 -16.85 18.61 -17.40
CA PRO A 190 -16.65 17.39 -18.14
C PRO A 190 -17.55 17.50 -19.37
N GLN A 191 -16.98 17.34 -20.58
CA GLN A 191 -17.81 16.90 -21.68
C GLN A 191 -18.51 15.60 -21.24
N PRO A 192 -19.78 15.37 -21.60
CA PRO A 192 -20.49 14.17 -21.24
C PRO A 192 -19.85 13.00 -21.97
N VAL A 193 -18.82 12.41 -21.36
CA VAL A 193 -18.58 10.99 -21.50
C VAL A 193 -19.84 10.34 -20.93
N LEU A 194 -20.51 9.47 -21.68
CA LEU A 194 -21.60 8.65 -21.12
C LEU A 194 -21.13 8.15 -19.76
N GLN A 195 -21.89 8.43 -18.70
CA GLN A 195 -21.47 8.07 -17.36
C GLN A 195 -21.48 6.54 -17.28
N ALA A 196 -20.30 5.93 -17.38
CA ALA A 196 -20.17 4.51 -17.12
C ALA A 196 -20.73 4.23 -15.70
N PRO A 197 -21.60 3.23 -15.54
CA PRO A 197 -22.36 3.09 -14.32
C PRO A 197 -21.45 2.75 -13.14
N GLU A 198 -21.68 3.42 -11.99
CA GLU A 198 -20.73 3.37 -10.86
C GLU A 198 -20.67 1.96 -10.21
N PRO A 199 -19.46 1.49 -9.84
CA PRO A 199 -19.30 0.23 -9.13
C PRO A 199 -19.88 0.32 -7.71
N ARG A 200 -20.35 -0.81 -7.18
CA ARG A 200 -20.93 -0.90 -5.84
C ARG A 200 -20.20 -1.91 -4.98
N LYS A 201 -20.08 -1.62 -3.68
CA LYS A 201 -19.37 -2.48 -2.72
C LYS A 201 -20.24 -2.86 -1.53
N ASP A 202 -20.09 -4.08 -1.05
CA ASP A 202 -20.67 -4.59 0.20
C ASP A 202 -19.63 -5.43 0.97
N SER A 203 -19.37 -5.04 2.21
CA SER A 203 -18.42 -5.69 3.12
C SER A 203 -19.17 -6.14 4.38
N ARG A 204 -19.60 -7.40 4.41
CA ARG A 204 -20.23 -8.02 5.60
C ARG A 204 -19.74 -9.46 5.74
N ASN A 205 -19.86 -10.05 6.92
CA ASN A 205 -19.46 -11.44 7.18
C ASN A 205 -18.08 -11.78 6.58
N ASP A 206 -17.10 -10.90 6.77
CA ASP A 206 -15.71 -11.09 6.35
C ASP A 206 -15.45 -11.36 4.86
N VAL A 207 -16.41 -11.04 3.99
CA VAL A 207 -16.26 -11.08 2.53
C VAL A 207 -16.57 -9.71 1.94
N ASP A 208 -15.57 -9.11 1.32
CA ASP A 208 -15.67 -7.93 0.48
C ASP A 208 -16.19 -8.35 -0.90
N VAL A 209 -17.28 -7.73 -1.33
CA VAL A 209 -17.87 -7.92 -2.65
C VAL A 209 -17.91 -6.58 -3.37
N VAL A 210 -17.31 -6.50 -4.55
CA VAL A 210 -17.35 -5.34 -5.44
C VAL A 210 -18.02 -5.78 -6.74
N VAL A 211 -19.03 -5.04 -7.19
CA VAL A 211 -19.75 -5.30 -8.45
C VAL A 211 -19.63 -4.09 -9.35
N GLU A 212 -19.15 -4.31 -10.56
CA GLU A 212 -18.95 -3.31 -11.60
C GLU A 212 -19.85 -3.66 -12.80
N PRO A 213 -20.81 -2.81 -13.16
CA PRO A 213 -21.58 -2.99 -14.38
C PRO A 213 -20.72 -2.66 -15.60
N GLU A 214 -20.56 -3.63 -16.51
CA GLU A 214 -19.85 -3.42 -17.78
C GLU A 214 -20.82 -3.00 -18.88
N ILE A 215 -21.99 -3.63 -18.95
CA ILE A 215 -23.05 -3.34 -19.91
C ILE A 215 -24.40 -3.41 -19.18
N ILE A 216 -25.15 -2.30 -19.20
CA ILE A 216 -26.52 -2.21 -18.66
C ILE A 216 -27.40 -1.34 -19.59
N GLU A 217 -27.30 -1.57 -20.90
CA GLU A 217 -28.04 -0.82 -21.92
C GLU A 217 -29.28 -1.59 -22.40
N ALA A 218 -30.36 -0.87 -22.72
CA ALA A 218 -31.60 -1.48 -23.20
C ALA A 218 -31.39 -2.20 -24.54
N GLY A 219 -31.83 -3.45 -24.65
CA GLY A 219 -31.67 -4.28 -25.85
C GLY A 219 -30.30 -4.95 -26.01
N GLU A 220 -29.33 -4.66 -25.13
CA GLU A 220 -28.05 -5.35 -25.07
C GLU A 220 -28.00 -6.38 -23.92
N ALA A 221 -27.09 -7.35 -24.02
CA ALA A 221 -26.81 -8.29 -22.95
C ALA A 221 -26.33 -7.57 -21.70
N ILE A 222 -26.78 -8.01 -20.53
CA ILE A 222 -26.43 -7.35 -19.26
C ILE A 222 -25.19 -8.03 -18.69
N VAL A 223 -24.12 -7.26 -18.46
CA VAL A 223 -22.83 -7.79 -18.02
C VAL A 223 -22.36 -7.14 -16.73
N PHE A 224 -22.00 -7.97 -15.75
CA PHE A 224 -21.41 -7.54 -14.48
C PHE A 224 -20.08 -8.23 -14.22
N ARG A 225 -19.05 -7.46 -13.86
CA ARG A 225 -17.81 -7.96 -13.25
C ARG A 225 -17.95 -7.92 -11.74
N ILE A 226 -17.58 -9.01 -11.06
CA ILE A 226 -17.73 -9.16 -9.62
C ILE A 226 -16.41 -9.64 -9.02
N GLY A 227 -15.89 -8.87 -8.08
CA GLY A 227 -14.74 -9.23 -7.26
C GLY A 227 -15.16 -9.65 -5.85
N PHE A 228 -14.68 -10.80 -5.41
CA PHE A 228 -14.80 -11.30 -4.04
C PHE A 228 -13.42 -11.32 -3.38
N SER A 229 -13.36 -10.90 -2.12
CA SER A 229 -12.12 -10.95 -1.34
C SER A 229 -12.42 -11.25 0.12
N THR A 230 -11.72 -12.22 0.68
CA THR A 230 -11.82 -12.61 2.08
C THR A 230 -10.46 -13.11 2.57
N HIS A 231 -10.29 -13.16 3.89
CA HIS A 231 -9.06 -13.66 4.51
C HIS A 231 -9.35 -14.77 5.55
N VAL A 232 -10.60 -15.17 5.72
CA VAL A 232 -11.02 -16.05 6.82
C VAL A 232 -11.91 -17.23 6.38
N VAL A 233 -12.53 -17.15 5.21
CA VAL A 233 -13.36 -18.23 4.65
C VAL A 233 -12.89 -18.60 3.25
N GLU A 234 -13.24 -19.81 2.82
CA GLU A 234 -13.03 -20.27 1.46
C GLU A 234 -14.25 -19.92 0.59
N LEU A 235 -14.03 -19.50 -0.65
CA LEU A 235 -15.08 -19.05 -1.57
C LEU A 235 -15.47 -20.19 -2.54
N ASP A 236 -16.04 -21.27 -2.01
CA ASP A 236 -16.33 -22.53 -2.71
C ASP A 236 -17.69 -22.60 -3.42
N PHE A 237 -18.42 -21.48 -3.50
CA PHE A 237 -19.72 -21.42 -4.17
C PHE A 237 -19.61 -21.40 -5.71
N ASP A 238 -20.64 -21.92 -6.38
CA ASP A 238 -20.83 -21.75 -7.82
C ASP A 238 -21.47 -20.40 -8.12
N ALA A 239 -20.82 -19.61 -8.97
CA ALA A 239 -21.27 -18.29 -9.38
C ALA A 239 -22.66 -18.32 -10.04
N ALA A 240 -22.94 -19.36 -10.83
CA ALA A 240 -24.20 -19.51 -11.53
C ALA A 240 -25.37 -19.83 -10.60
N GLU A 241 -25.10 -20.47 -9.46
CA GLU A 241 -26.15 -20.86 -8.51
C GLU A 241 -26.50 -19.75 -7.51
N VAL A 242 -25.56 -18.85 -7.23
CA VAL A 242 -25.74 -17.78 -6.24
C VAL A 242 -26.28 -16.48 -6.83
N ALA A 243 -26.14 -16.27 -8.14
CA ALA A 243 -26.52 -15.02 -8.78
C ALA A 243 -27.96 -15.03 -9.32
N GLY A 244 -28.67 -13.92 -9.14
CA GLY A 244 -29.95 -13.66 -9.78
C GLY A 244 -30.08 -12.18 -10.13
N LEU A 245 -30.75 -11.86 -11.23
CA LEU A 245 -30.91 -10.49 -11.72
C LEU A 245 -32.38 -10.18 -11.92
N PHE A 246 -32.84 -9.06 -11.36
CA PHE A 246 -34.26 -8.67 -11.36
C PHE A 246 -34.44 -7.22 -11.83
N ASP A 247 -35.57 -6.91 -12.47
CA ASP A 247 -35.95 -5.52 -12.78
C ASP A 247 -36.94 -4.92 -11.76
N ASN A 248 -37.34 -3.67 -12.02
CA ASN A 248 -38.32 -2.92 -11.24
C ASN A 248 -39.74 -3.50 -11.26
N GLN A 249 -40.05 -4.43 -12.16
CA GLN A 249 -41.32 -5.13 -12.24
C GLN A 249 -41.25 -6.53 -11.60
N GLY A 250 -40.06 -6.93 -11.13
CA GLY A 250 -39.82 -8.26 -10.56
C GLY A 250 -39.59 -9.35 -11.62
N ASN A 251 -39.36 -8.99 -12.88
CA ASN A 251 -38.95 -9.99 -13.87
C ASN A 251 -37.51 -10.43 -13.59
N GLU A 252 -37.27 -11.73 -13.68
CA GLU A 252 -35.95 -12.32 -13.58
C GLU A 252 -35.31 -12.44 -14.97
N TYR A 253 -34.01 -12.20 -15.06
CA TYR A 253 -33.21 -12.36 -16.28
C TYR A 253 -32.37 -13.64 -16.16
N ALA A 254 -32.45 -14.51 -17.16
CA ALA A 254 -31.68 -15.75 -17.13
C ALA A 254 -30.18 -15.46 -17.32
N LEU A 255 -29.35 -16.20 -16.59
CA LEU A 255 -27.90 -16.19 -16.79
C LEU A 255 -27.58 -16.94 -18.09
N VAL A 256 -26.93 -16.26 -19.02
CA VAL A 256 -26.53 -16.79 -20.33
C VAL A 256 -25.17 -17.48 -20.22
N SER A 257 -24.21 -16.82 -19.59
CA SER A 257 -22.86 -17.33 -19.43
C SER A 257 -22.19 -16.75 -18.19
N TRP A 258 -21.15 -17.43 -17.70
CA TRP A 258 -20.24 -16.87 -16.73
C TRP A 258 -18.80 -17.32 -17.02
N GLN A 259 -17.85 -16.48 -16.65
CA GLN A 259 -16.42 -16.77 -16.76
C GLN A 259 -15.65 -16.19 -15.58
N GLY A 260 -14.47 -16.71 -15.28
CA GLY A 260 -13.62 -16.22 -14.20
C GLY A 260 -13.05 -17.35 -13.33
N ASP A 261 -12.71 -17.01 -12.09
CA ASP A 261 -12.06 -17.93 -11.18
C ASP A 261 -13.00 -19.08 -10.75
N PRO A 262 -12.52 -20.34 -10.76
CA PRO A 262 -13.32 -21.49 -10.33
C PRO A 262 -13.64 -21.44 -8.83
N PRO A 263 -14.61 -22.25 -8.34
CA PRO A 263 -14.88 -22.37 -6.91
C PRO A 263 -13.63 -22.73 -6.08
N GLY A 264 -13.47 -22.04 -4.93
CA GLY A 264 -12.37 -22.21 -3.99
C GLY A 264 -11.51 -20.95 -3.80
N GLY A 265 -10.52 -21.02 -2.92
CA GLY A 265 -9.62 -19.90 -2.65
C GLY A 265 -10.26 -18.77 -1.81
N HIS A 266 -9.63 -17.60 -1.82
CA HIS A 266 -10.00 -16.47 -0.93
C HIS A 266 -10.00 -15.09 -1.62
N HIS A 267 -9.60 -15.03 -2.90
CA HIS A 267 -9.86 -13.92 -3.82
C HIS A 267 -10.37 -14.54 -5.13
N ARG A 268 -11.49 -14.03 -5.64
CA ARG A 268 -12.09 -14.50 -6.90
C ARG A 268 -12.62 -13.33 -7.70
N GLU A 269 -12.41 -13.35 -9.00
CA GLU A 269 -13.06 -12.46 -9.95
C GLU A 269 -13.90 -13.28 -10.94
N ILE A 270 -15.14 -12.86 -11.15
CA ILE A 270 -16.06 -13.47 -12.10
C ILE A 270 -16.75 -12.41 -12.95
N ILE A 271 -17.19 -12.81 -14.13
CA ILE A 271 -18.01 -12.02 -15.04
C ILE A 271 -19.28 -12.82 -15.32
N LEU A 272 -20.43 -12.18 -15.11
CA LEU A 272 -21.75 -12.74 -15.36
C LEU A 272 -22.39 -12.03 -16.56
N GLU A 273 -22.92 -12.81 -17.50
CA GLU A 273 -23.68 -12.33 -18.65
C GLU A 273 -25.11 -12.83 -18.54
N PHE A 274 -26.07 -11.92 -18.55
CA PHE A 274 -27.51 -12.20 -18.51
C PHE A 274 -28.17 -11.84 -19.83
N GLU A 275 -29.40 -12.34 -20.01
CA GLU A 275 -30.23 -12.02 -21.17
C GLU A 275 -30.41 -10.50 -21.36
N PRO A 276 -30.69 -10.05 -22.60
CA PRO A 276 -30.81 -8.63 -22.89
C PRO A 276 -31.84 -7.90 -22.05
N ALA A 277 -31.51 -6.66 -21.67
CA ALA A 277 -32.41 -5.81 -20.90
C ALA A 277 -33.69 -5.50 -21.69
N LYS A 278 -34.85 -5.65 -21.04
CA LYS A 278 -36.15 -5.31 -21.64
C LYS A 278 -36.30 -3.80 -21.79
N GLU A 279 -37.07 -3.37 -22.78
CA GLU A 279 -37.43 -1.95 -22.92
C GLU A 279 -38.26 -1.47 -21.72
N GLY A 280 -38.04 -0.21 -21.31
CA GLY A 280 -38.80 0.43 -20.23
C GLY A 280 -38.44 -0.01 -18.81
N VAL A 281 -37.31 -0.71 -18.63
CA VAL A 281 -36.75 -1.02 -17.31
C VAL A 281 -36.18 0.24 -16.68
N VAL A 282 -36.55 0.49 -15.42
CA VAL A 282 -36.10 1.66 -14.64
C VAL A 282 -34.86 1.35 -13.83
N PHE A 283 -34.76 0.13 -13.32
CA PHE A 283 -33.60 -0.32 -12.56
C PHE A 283 -33.40 -1.82 -12.68
N LEU A 284 -32.15 -2.24 -12.51
CA LEU A 284 -31.74 -3.63 -12.34
C LEU A 284 -31.22 -3.85 -10.92
N GLU A 285 -31.60 -4.97 -10.29
CA GLU A 285 -31.14 -5.41 -8.98
C GLU A 285 -30.45 -6.78 -9.12
N LEU A 286 -29.13 -6.80 -8.93
CA LEU A 286 -28.34 -8.02 -8.81
C LEU A 286 -28.40 -8.53 -7.37
N LEU A 287 -28.81 -9.78 -7.20
CA LEU A 287 -28.83 -10.53 -5.95
C LEU A 287 -27.73 -11.59 -5.98
N LEU A 288 -26.85 -11.59 -4.97
CA LEU A 288 -25.93 -12.69 -4.69
C LEU A 288 -26.38 -13.36 -3.39
N LYS A 289 -26.79 -14.62 -3.48
CA LYS A 289 -27.37 -15.39 -2.37
C LYS A 289 -26.29 -16.06 -1.55
N ASN A 290 -26.48 -16.08 -0.23
CA ASN A 290 -25.69 -16.88 0.71
C ASN A 290 -24.16 -16.70 0.58
N ILE A 291 -23.71 -15.48 0.27
CA ILE A 291 -22.28 -15.15 0.26
C ILE A 291 -21.81 -15.06 1.71
N ASN A 292 -21.24 -16.15 2.20
CA ASN A 292 -20.91 -16.38 3.61
C ASN A 292 -22.08 -16.02 4.56
N GLN A 293 -23.22 -16.71 4.41
CA GLN A 293 -24.42 -16.54 5.24
C GLN A 293 -25.12 -15.18 5.11
N ALA A 294 -24.83 -14.42 4.05
CA ALA A 294 -25.51 -13.16 3.78
C ALA A 294 -25.93 -13.01 2.31
N ASP A 295 -27.16 -12.56 2.13
CA ASP A 295 -27.64 -12.12 0.83
C ASP A 295 -27.20 -10.68 0.56
N ARG A 296 -26.73 -10.43 -0.67
CA ARG A 296 -26.19 -9.16 -1.14
C ARG A 296 -27.04 -8.65 -2.29
N LYS A 297 -27.44 -7.38 -2.23
CA LYS A 297 -28.28 -6.75 -3.26
C LYS A 297 -27.62 -5.47 -3.76
N PHE A 298 -27.51 -5.34 -5.07
CA PHE A 298 -26.91 -4.19 -5.72
C PHE A 298 -27.84 -3.70 -6.82
N LYS A 299 -28.12 -2.38 -6.86
CA LYS A 299 -29.22 -1.85 -7.66
C LYS A 299 -28.79 -0.69 -8.55
N TRP A 300 -28.82 -0.80 -9.87
CA TRP A 300 -28.47 0.31 -10.78
C TRP A 300 -29.70 0.88 -11.45
N LEU A 301 -29.73 2.20 -11.60
CA LEU A 301 -30.71 2.85 -12.46
C LEU A 301 -30.27 2.63 -13.91
N MET A 302 -31.22 2.28 -14.77
CA MET A 302 -30.98 2.24 -16.21
C MET A 302 -31.05 3.67 -16.74
N GLU A 303 -30.15 4.03 -17.64
CA GLU A 303 -30.33 5.27 -18.38
C GLU A 303 -31.60 5.16 -19.26
N PRO A 304 -32.42 6.23 -19.33
CA PRO A 304 -33.69 6.23 -20.04
C PRO A 304 -33.56 6.13 -21.56
#